data_AF-A0A655AN98-F1
#
_entry.id   AF-A0A655AN98-F1
#
_cell.length_a   1.000
_cell.length_b   1.000
_cell.length_c   1.000
_cell.angle_alpha   90.00
_cell.angle_beta   90.00
_cell.angle_gamma   90.00
#
_symmetry.space_group_name_H-M   'P 1'
#
loop_
_entity.id
_entity.type
_entity.pdbx_description
1 polymer ?
#
loop_
_entity_poly.entity_id
_entity_poly.type
_entity_poly.pdbx_seq_one_letter_code
_entity_poly.pdbx_strand_id
1 'polypeptide(L)'
;MPPPDPVAVLRELVLLYDAGRREPLPLPLKTSCAWAQARRDGQDPYPPARECWQTNRFRPGDDDAPAHVRAWGPRAPFEVLLGKPRAGEEVAGEETRLGALAARLWLPLLAAEGSV
;
A
#
# COMPACT_ATOMS: atom_id res chain seq x y z
N MET A 1 -17.79 -11.81 4.91
CA MET A 1 -18.62 -11.24 6.01
C MET A 1 -18.28 -9.76 6.15
N PRO A 2 -19.24 -8.84 6.40
CA PRO A 2 -18.90 -7.43 6.63
C PRO A 2 -17.96 -7.28 7.84
N PRO A 3 -17.12 -6.23 7.89
CA PRO A 3 -16.23 -6.00 9.01
C PRO A 3 -17.04 -5.83 10.32
N PRO A 4 -16.52 -6.28 11.48
CA PRO A 4 -17.22 -6.17 12.76
C PRO A 4 -17.60 -4.73 13.16
N ASP A 5 -16.79 -3.75 12.75
CA ASP A 5 -17.08 -2.31 12.89
C ASP A 5 -16.89 -1.59 11.54
N PRO A 6 -17.95 -1.52 10.72
CA PRO A 6 -17.89 -0.85 9.41
C PRO A 6 -17.59 0.65 9.50
N VAL A 7 -18.01 1.33 10.58
CA VAL A 7 -17.80 2.77 10.74
C VAL A 7 -16.34 3.07 11.05
N ALA A 8 -15.69 2.24 11.87
CA ALA A 8 -14.25 2.35 12.09
C ALA A 8 -13.47 2.14 10.78
N VAL A 9 -13.80 1.11 10.00
CA VAL A 9 -13.14 0.88 8.69
C VAL A 9 -13.33 2.06 7.75
N LEU A 10 -14.54 2.62 7.64
CA LEU A 10 -14.77 3.80 6.82
C LEU A 10 -13.97 5.01 7.30
N ARG A 11 -13.87 5.20 8.62
CA ARG A 11 -13.08 6.29 9.21
C ARG A 11 -11.60 6.17 8.83
N GLU A 12 -11.05 4.96 8.85
CA GLU A 12 -9.67 4.71 8.40
C GLU A 12 -9.45 5.10 6.93
N LEU A 13 -10.41 4.79 6.05
CA LEU A 13 -10.34 5.21 4.64
C LEU A 13 -10.37 6.73 4.47
N VAL A 14 -11.19 7.42 5.27
CA VAL A 14 -11.23 8.90 5.26
C VAL A 14 -9.92 9.49 5.77
N LEU A 15 -9.29 8.91 6.80
CA LEU A 15 -7.99 9.35 7.29
C LEU A 15 -6.89 9.17 6.23
N LEU A 16 -6.90 8.07 5.47
CA LEU A 16 -5.99 7.88 4.34
C LEU A 16 -6.24 8.92 3.24
N TYR A 17 -7.51 9.21 2.93
CA TYR A 17 -7.86 10.26 1.97
C TYR A 17 -7.33 11.63 2.39
N ASP A 18 -7.54 12.02 3.66
CA ASP A 18 -7.06 13.30 4.19
C ASP A 18 -5.53 13.38 4.24
N ALA A 19 -4.84 12.26 4.48
CA ALA A 19 -3.39 12.19 4.39
C ALA A 19 -2.90 12.36 2.93
N GLY A 20 -3.55 11.70 1.96
CA GLY A 20 -3.27 11.83 0.54
C GLY A 20 -3.53 13.21 -0.05
N ARG A 21 -4.32 14.04 0.63
CA ARG A 21 -4.52 15.46 0.26
C ARG A 21 -3.40 16.38 0.74
N ARG A 22 -2.58 15.95 1.69
CA ARG A 22 -1.47 16.75 2.25
C ARG A 22 -0.15 16.47 1.54
N GLU A 23 0.00 15.27 1.00
CA GLU A 23 1.20 14.83 0.29
C GLU A 23 0.91 13.55 -0.52
N PRO A 24 1.77 13.17 -1.48
CA PRO A 24 1.69 11.87 -2.12
C PRO A 24 1.96 10.75 -1.11
N LEU A 25 0.94 9.93 -0.82
CA LEU A 25 1.12 8.74 0.02
C LEU A 25 1.93 7.69 -0.73
N PRO A 26 2.89 7.00 -0.07
CA PRO A 26 3.59 5.85 -0.66
C PRO A 26 2.67 4.61 -0.67
N LEU A 27 1.55 4.71 -1.38
CA LEU A 27 0.50 3.70 -1.47
C LEU A 27 0.02 3.47 -2.93
N PRO A 28 0.91 3.13 -3.90
CA PRO A 28 0.47 2.74 -5.24
C PRO A 28 -0.43 1.50 -5.16
N LEU A 29 -1.57 1.48 -5.85
CA LEU A 29 -2.61 0.47 -5.60
C LEU A 29 -2.15 -0.97 -5.84
N LYS A 30 -1.49 -1.27 -6.96
CA LYS A 30 -1.04 -2.64 -7.25
C LYS A 30 0.10 -3.05 -6.33
N THR A 31 1.09 -2.17 -6.17
CA THR A 31 2.24 -2.36 -5.28
C THR A 31 1.83 -2.64 -3.84
N SER A 32 0.93 -1.81 -3.29
CA SER A 32 0.46 -1.93 -1.91
C SER A 32 -0.48 -3.12 -1.71
N CYS A 33 -1.32 -3.45 -2.70
CA CYS A 33 -2.15 -4.65 -2.62
C CYS A 33 -1.29 -5.92 -2.59
N ALA A 34 -0.27 -6.01 -3.46
CA ALA A 34 0.68 -7.11 -3.49
C ALA A 34 1.44 -7.25 -2.16
N TRP A 35 1.85 -6.13 -1.54
CA TRP A 35 2.44 -6.12 -0.20
C TRP A 35 1.48 -6.71 0.84
N ALA A 36 0.24 -6.22 0.88
CA ALA A 36 -0.74 -6.64 1.88
C ALA A 36 -1.18 -8.10 1.72
N GLN A 37 -1.29 -8.60 0.50
CA GLN A 37 -1.56 -10.01 0.22
C GLN A 37 -0.43 -10.91 0.72
N ALA A 38 0.82 -10.60 0.36
CA ALA A 38 1.98 -11.36 0.84
C ALA A 38 2.06 -11.37 2.36
N ARG A 39 1.84 -10.21 3.00
CA ARG A 39 1.75 -10.10 4.47
C ARG A 39 0.67 -11.00 5.06
N ARG A 40 -0.56 -10.94 4.52
CA ARG A 40 -1.70 -11.76 4.98
C ARG A 40 -1.35 -13.25 4.91
N ASP A 41 -0.64 -13.65 3.85
CA ASP A 41 -0.28 -15.03 3.57
C ASP A 41 1.05 -15.45 4.26
N GLY A 42 1.60 -14.60 5.13
CA GLY A 42 2.82 -14.86 5.90
C GLY A 42 4.11 -14.91 5.06
N GLN A 43 4.11 -14.33 3.87
CA GLN A 43 5.22 -14.30 2.93
C GLN A 43 6.00 -12.98 3.02
N ASP A 44 7.23 -12.98 2.47
CA ASP A 44 8.00 -11.75 2.28
C ASP A 44 7.29 -10.82 1.28
N PRO A 45 6.88 -9.60 1.69
CA PRO A 45 6.13 -8.70 0.82
C PRO A 45 7.01 -7.90 -0.15
N TYR A 46 8.33 -7.86 0.04
CA TYR A 46 9.22 -7.03 -0.78
C TYR A 46 9.26 -7.47 -2.26
N PRO A 47 9.44 -8.76 -2.60
CA PRO A 47 9.51 -9.19 -3.99
C PRO A 47 8.25 -8.88 -4.80
N PRO A 48 7.02 -9.27 -4.38
CA PRO A 48 5.83 -9.03 -5.19
C PRO A 48 5.46 -7.54 -5.28
N ALA A 49 5.68 -6.76 -4.21
CA ALA A 49 5.47 -5.32 -4.26
C ALA A 49 6.46 -4.63 -5.22
N ARG A 50 7.76 -4.97 -5.14
CA ARG A 50 8.78 -4.45 -6.06
C ARG A 50 8.45 -4.82 -7.50
N GLU A 51 7.96 -6.03 -7.73
CA GLU A 51 7.55 -6.50 -9.05
C GLU A 51 6.39 -5.66 -9.64
N CYS A 52 5.41 -5.28 -8.82
CA CYS A 52 4.33 -4.38 -9.24
C CYS A 52 4.79 -2.94 -9.46
N TRP A 53 5.74 -2.46 -8.65
CA TRP A 53 6.26 -1.11 -8.77
C TRP A 53 7.07 -0.90 -10.05
N GLN A 54 7.99 -1.82 -10.37
CA GLN A 54 9.01 -1.59 -11.39
C GLN A 54 8.53 -1.92 -12.81
N THR A 55 8.63 -0.94 -13.70
CA THR A 55 8.49 -1.17 -15.15
C THR A 55 9.63 -2.02 -15.68
N ASN A 56 9.30 -3.00 -16.51
CA ASN A 56 10.28 -3.83 -17.22
C ASN A 56 9.97 -3.88 -18.72
N ARG A 57 10.77 -4.63 -19.49
CA ARG A 57 10.62 -4.72 -20.95
C ARG A 57 9.31 -5.36 -21.43
N PHE A 58 8.57 -6.03 -20.55
CA PHE A 58 7.36 -6.79 -20.87
C PHE A 58 6.07 -6.12 -20.38
N ARG A 59 6.14 -5.28 -19.34
CA ARG A 59 4.97 -4.57 -18.80
C ARG A 59 5.36 -3.26 -18.09
N PRO A 60 4.47 -2.26 -18.11
CA PRO A 60 4.58 -1.11 -17.22
C PRO A 60 4.31 -1.51 -15.76
N GLY A 61 5.08 -0.92 -14.85
CA GLY A 61 4.87 -0.95 -13.41
C GLY A 61 4.17 0.31 -12.92
N ASP A 62 3.90 0.37 -11.62
CA ASP A 62 3.32 1.58 -11.01
C ASP A 62 4.27 2.79 -11.16
N ASP A 63 5.60 2.60 -11.25
CA ASP A 63 6.60 3.67 -11.41
C ASP A 63 6.46 4.52 -12.70
N ASP A 64 5.71 4.05 -13.68
CA ASP A 64 5.47 4.73 -14.97
C ASP A 64 4.10 5.43 -15.03
N ALA A 65 3.24 5.24 -14.03
CA ALA A 65 1.95 5.92 -13.98
C ALA A 65 2.13 7.45 -13.87
N PRO A 66 1.41 8.29 -14.64
CA PRO A 66 1.65 9.74 -14.67
C PRO A 66 1.60 10.44 -13.31
N ALA A 67 0.73 9.96 -12.40
CA ALA A 67 0.65 10.48 -11.04
C ALA A 67 1.89 10.15 -10.20
N HIS A 68 2.43 8.93 -10.35
CA HIS A 68 3.62 8.48 -9.62
C HIS A 68 4.89 9.14 -10.17
N VAL A 69 4.99 9.28 -11.49
CA VAL A 69 6.06 10.04 -12.16
C VAL A 69 6.08 11.49 -11.66
N ARG A 70 4.90 12.11 -11.49
CA ARG A 70 4.81 13.47 -10.93
C ARG A 70 5.23 13.55 -9.45
N ALA A 71 4.93 12.52 -8.66
CA ALA A 71 5.19 12.50 -7.23
C ALA A 71 6.65 12.20 -6.88
N TRP A 72 7.27 11.23 -7.56
CA TRP A 72 8.59 10.71 -7.19
C TRP A 72 9.64 10.78 -8.32
N GLY A 73 9.23 11.20 -9.52
CA GLY A 73 10.07 11.25 -10.70
C GLY A 73 9.94 10.02 -11.59
N PRO A 74 10.42 10.10 -12.86
CA PRO A 74 10.35 8.98 -13.79
C PRO A 74 11.24 7.84 -13.31
N ARG A 75 10.71 6.60 -13.34
CA ARG A 75 11.45 5.38 -12.99
C ARG A 75 12.05 5.44 -11.57
N ALA A 76 11.35 6.09 -10.64
CA ALA A 76 11.81 6.23 -9.27
C ALA A 76 12.06 4.84 -8.63
N PRO A 77 13.12 4.68 -7.83
CA PRO A 77 13.46 3.40 -7.21
C PRO A 77 12.38 2.98 -6.20
N PHE A 78 12.20 1.68 -5.98
CA PHE A 78 11.16 1.16 -5.07
C PHE A 78 11.29 1.71 -3.65
N GLU A 79 12.53 2.01 -3.26
CA GLU A 79 12.95 2.51 -1.97
C GLU A 79 12.30 3.87 -1.61
N VAL A 80 11.81 4.65 -2.59
CA VAL A 80 11.06 5.89 -2.31
C VAL A 80 9.76 5.64 -1.54
N LEU A 81 9.25 4.40 -1.56
CA LEU A 81 8.04 4.00 -0.84
C LEU A 81 8.33 3.47 0.59
N LEU A 82 9.59 3.13 0.87
CA LEU A 82 9.98 2.32 2.05
C LEU A 82 10.41 3.15 3.28
N GLY A 83 10.13 4.46 3.30
CA GLY A 83 10.41 5.29 4.47
C GLY A 83 9.77 4.75 5.75
N LYS A 84 10.21 5.17 6.94
CA LYS A 84 9.59 4.71 8.19
C LYS A 84 8.14 5.20 8.33
N PRO A 85 7.22 4.42 8.93
CA PRO A 85 5.91 4.92 9.33
C PRO A 85 6.05 6.17 10.18
N ARG A 86 5.13 7.12 10.00
CA ARG A 86 5.04 8.31 10.87
C ARG A 86 4.22 7.99 12.12
N ALA A 87 4.31 8.87 13.11
CA ALA A 87 3.47 8.81 14.30
C ALA A 87 1.98 8.72 13.93
N GLY A 88 1.31 7.67 14.40
CA GLY A 88 -0.09 7.36 14.11
C GLY A 88 -0.31 6.59 12.79
N GLU A 89 0.76 6.26 12.06
CA GLU A 89 0.72 5.37 10.90
C GLU A 89 1.17 3.95 11.24
N GLU A 90 1.80 3.73 12.39
CA GLU A 90 2.39 2.45 12.78
C GLU A 90 1.35 1.33 12.80
N VAL A 91 1.73 0.18 12.24
CA VAL A 91 0.98 -1.07 12.30
C VAL A 91 1.92 -2.13 12.84
N ALA A 92 1.45 -2.94 13.80
CA ALA A 92 2.26 -4.00 14.39
C ALA A 92 2.80 -4.94 13.32
N GLY A 93 4.11 -5.17 13.29
CA GLY A 93 4.77 -6.00 12.28
C GLY A 93 4.98 -5.31 10.93
N GLU A 94 4.80 -4.00 10.82
CA GLU A 94 5.24 -3.21 9.66
C GLU A 94 6.32 -2.22 10.05
N GLU A 95 7.45 -2.25 9.33
CA GLU A 95 8.58 -1.34 9.56
C GLU A 95 8.70 -0.24 8.49
N THR A 96 7.92 -0.35 7.42
CA THR A 96 7.91 0.59 6.30
C THR A 96 6.56 1.29 6.19
N ARG A 97 6.58 2.52 5.68
CA ARG A 97 5.41 3.36 5.50
C ARG A 97 4.50 2.79 4.42
N LEU A 98 5.06 2.24 3.34
CA LEU A 98 4.32 1.44 2.36
C LEU A 98 3.55 0.32 3.05
N GLY A 99 4.26 -0.51 3.83
CA GLY A 99 3.64 -1.67 4.47
C GLY A 99 2.57 -1.31 5.49
N ALA A 100 2.82 -0.29 6.31
CA ALA A 100 1.86 0.20 7.30
C ALA A 100 0.57 0.73 6.65
N LEU A 101 0.69 1.56 5.60
CA LEU A 101 -0.46 2.07 4.87
C LEU A 101 -1.16 0.98 4.05
N ALA A 102 -0.41 0.04 3.47
CA ALA A 102 -0.95 -1.12 2.76
C ALA A 102 -1.78 -2.00 3.68
N ALA A 103 -1.27 -2.28 4.89
CA ALA A 103 -1.97 -3.05 5.89
C ALA A 103 -3.30 -2.39 6.30
N ARG A 104 -3.30 -1.08 6.53
CA ARG A 104 -4.51 -0.32 6.89
C ARG A 104 -5.56 -0.32 5.80
N LEU A 105 -5.17 -0.15 4.55
CA LEU A 105 -6.10 -0.11 3.42
C LEU A 105 -6.65 -1.51 3.09
N TRP A 106 -5.77 -2.49 2.92
CA TRP A 106 -6.11 -3.74 2.24
C TRP A 106 -6.51 -4.87 3.18
N LEU A 107 -5.94 -4.99 4.40
CA LEU A 107 -6.25 -6.14 5.26
C LEU A 107 -7.73 -6.27 5.63
N PRO A 108 -8.46 -5.18 5.96
CA PRO A 108 -9.89 -5.28 6.22
C PRO A 108 -10.68 -5.81 5.00
N LEU A 109 -10.28 -5.39 3.79
CA LEU A 109 -10.91 -5.84 2.54
C LEU A 109 -10.57 -7.32 2.25
N LEU A 110 -9.29 -7.68 2.28
CA LEU A 110 -8.80 -9.02 2.00
C LEU A 110 -9.35 -10.07 2.99
N ALA A 111 -9.59 -9.68 4.25
CA ALA A 111 -10.24 -10.54 5.24
C ALA A 111 -11.72 -10.78 4.91
N ALA A 112 -12.40 -9.79 4.34
CA ALA A 112 -13.79 -9.91 3.92
C ALA A 112 -13.97 -10.76 2.65
N GLU A 113 -12.98 -10.77 1.75
CA GLU A 113 -12.97 -11.58 0.52
C GLU A 113 -12.76 -13.08 0.77
N GLY A 114 -11.91 -13.46 1.73
CA GLY A 114 -11.62 -14.87 2.05
C GLY A 114 -12.70 -15.58 2.88
N SER A 115 -13.81 -14.91 3.18
CA SER A 115 -14.96 -15.48 3.91
C SER A 115 -15.98 -16.08 2.94
N VAL A 116 -15.68 -17.24 2.37
CA VAL A 116 -16.66 -18.14 1.70
C VAL A 116 -16.54 -19.53 2.32
#